data_AF-C7XWH0-F1
#
_entry.id   AF-C7XWH0-F1
#
_cell.length_a   1.000
_cell.length_b   1.000
_cell.length_c   1.000
_cell.angle_alpha   90.00
_cell.angle_beta   90.00
_cell.angle_gamma   90.00
#
_symmetry.space_group_name_H-M   'P 1'
#
loop_
_entity.id
_entity.type
_entity.pdbx_description
1 polymer ?
#
loop_
_entity_poly.entity_id
_entity_poly.type
_entity_poly.pdbx_seq_one_letter_code
_entity_poly.pdbx_strand_id
1 'polypeptide(L)'
;MGQSYTKYDGNKDLKTKAGMYYPKDLSKTTVNGSNDSIGWAPSGKGSYDYNVVALYNYDRPGNAATHITYAFAFHNGEPVALVEQSTNGTPNWTPTKNTDVSSNFAKIANGNGSAKQSSTTKKDDDSSSTAELSFEDAAALIQKGGFTDFNYDSAKTMHDGSHPTSNGGYVMITYPGAKGQDQFTITRTGKNKYHIEAKYGTLEGGSFKAFDDQSTYGPTSADVTK
;
A
#
# COMPACT_ATOMS: atom_id res chain seq x y z
N MET A 1 16.79 -5.12 2.30
CA MET A 1 16.60 -6.19 3.31
C MET A 1 17.34 -7.45 2.83
N GLY A 2 18.11 -8.13 3.68
CA GLY A 2 18.89 -9.34 3.34
C GLY A 2 18.30 -10.65 3.86
N GLN A 3 16.98 -10.73 4.08
CA GLN A 3 16.29 -11.89 4.63
C GLN A 3 15.67 -12.71 3.49
N SER A 4 15.85 -14.04 3.50
CA SER A 4 15.32 -14.94 2.47
C SER A 4 14.12 -15.71 3.01
N TYR A 5 12.92 -15.29 2.62
CA TYR A 5 11.67 -15.92 3.08
C TYR A 5 11.30 -17.13 2.22
N THR A 6 10.87 -18.21 2.88
CA THR A 6 10.28 -19.38 2.24
C THR A 6 8.76 -19.23 2.23
N LYS A 7 8.17 -19.23 1.03
CA LYS A 7 6.71 -19.17 0.82
C LYS A 7 6.08 -20.55 0.97
N TYR A 8 4.90 -20.64 1.58
CA TYR A 8 4.08 -21.86 1.54
C TYR A 8 3.58 -22.12 0.12
N ASP A 9 3.83 -23.32 -0.40
CA ASP A 9 3.56 -23.68 -1.80
C ASP A 9 2.17 -24.31 -2.02
N GLY A 10 1.41 -24.56 -0.94
CA GLY A 10 0.10 -25.23 -1.00
C GLY A 10 0.15 -26.75 -0.82
N ASN A 11 1.35 -27.36 -0.81
CA ASN A 11 1.53 -28.80 -0.77
C ASN A 11 2.33 -29.28 0.45
N LYS A 12 3.37 -28.54 0.86
CA LYS A 12 4.24 -28.91 1.98
C LYS A 12 4.21 -27.85 3.07
N ASP A 13 3.86 -28.28 4.28
CA ASP A 13 3.84 -27.40 5.44
C ASP A 13 5.17 -26.65 5.61
N LEU A 14 5.08 -25.35 5.87
CA LEU A 14 6.20 -24.55 6.33
C LEU A 14 6.53 -24.95 7.77
N LYS A 15 7.71 -25.54 7.94
CA LYS A 15 8.25 -25.82 9.27
C LYS A 15 9.02 -24.59 9.76
N THR A 16 8.62 -24.04 10.91
CA THR A 16 9.40 -23.00 11.58
C THR A 16 10.48 -23.62 12.45
N LYS A 17 11.53 -22.84 12.74
CA LYS A 17 12.58 -23.26 13.66
C LYS A 17 12.11 -23.55 15.08
N ALA A 18 11.03 -22.90 15.52
CA ALA A 18 10.36 -23.19 16.80
C ALA A 18 9.53 -24.49 16.78
N GLY A 19 9.41 -25.15 15.63
CA GLY A 19 8.77 -26.46 15.51
C GLY A 19 7.30 -26.45 15.10
N MET A 20 6.77 -25.29 14.67
CA MET A 20 5.40 -25.18 14.14
C MET A 20 5.35 -25.61 12.67
N TYR A 21 4.22 -26.19 12.25
CA TYR A 21 3.94 -26.57 10.88
C TYR A 21 2.75 -25.77 10.35
N TYR A 22 2.99 -24.81 9.46
CA TYR A 22 1.92 -23.98 8.89
C TYR A 22 1.58 -24.41 7.45
N PRO A 23 0.29 -24.43 7.07
CA PRO A 23 -0.86 -23.90 7.81
C PRO A 23 -1.46 -24.83 8.87
N LYS A 24 -1.06 -26.11 8.92
CA LYS A 24 -1.68 -27.15 9.78
C LYS A 24 -1.90 -26.74 11.24
N ASP A 25 -0.94 -26.06 11.83
CA ASP A 25 -0.96 -25.67 13.25
C ASP A 25 -1.56 -24.28 13.50
N LEU A 26 -2.12 -23.58 12.50
CA LEU A 26 -2.79 -22.29 12.70
C LEU A 26 -3.90 -22.38 13.77
N SER A 27 -4.63 -23.50 13.82
CA SER A 27 -5.68 -23.74 14.81
C SER A 27 -5.19 -23.88 16.26
N LYS A 28 -3.87 -23.95 16.48
CA LYS A 28 -3.22 -24.01 17.80
C LYS A 28 -2.62 -22.67 18.24
N THR A 29 -2.86 -21.61 17.47
CA THR A 29 -2.30 -20.28 17.71
C THR A 29 -3.37 -19.31 18.18
N THR A 30 -2.95 -18.19 18.75
CA THR A 30 -3.82 -17.07 19.10
C THR A 30 -3.55 -15.88 18.19
N VAL A 31 -4.49 -14.92 18.12
CA VAL A 31 -4.30 -13.64 17.44
C VAL A 31 -4.53 -12.51 18.45
N ASN A 32 -3.55 -11.64 18.66
CA ASN A 32 -3.56 -10.59 19.69
C ASN A 32 -3.90 -11.10 21.11
N GLY A 33 -3.55 -12.36 21.42
CA GLY A 33 -3.90 -13.00 22.70
C GLY A 33 -5.37 -13.43 22.82
N SER A 34 -6.20 -13.17 21.81
CA SER A 34 -7.56 -13.68 21.68
C SER A 34 -7.55 -15.07 21.03
N ASN A 35 -8.59 -15.86 21.33
CA ASN A 35 -8.85 -17.16 20.68
C ASN A 35 -9.61 -16.98 19.35
N ASP A 36 -9.40 -15.87 18.65
CA ASP A 36 -9.99 -15.63 17.34
C ASP A 36 -9.56 -16.75 16.39
N SER A 37 -10.50 -17.24 15.60
CA SER A 37 -10.25 -18.35 14.70
C SER A 37 -9.38 -17.90 13.52
N ILE A 38 -8.25 -18.57 13.32
CA ILE A 38 -7.34 -18.33 12.21
C ILE A 38 -7.14 -19.63 11.42
N GLY A 39 -7.23 -19.55 10.09
CA GLY A 39 -7.18 -20.73 9.25
C GLY A 39 -6.82 -20.44 7.81
N TRP A 40 -6.41 -21.49 7.10
CA TRP A 40 -6.05 -21.40 5.69
C TRP A 40 -7.30 -21.31 4.81
N ALA A 41 -7.40 -20.23 4.05
CA ALA A 41 -8.47 -19.94 3.13
C ALA A 41 -7.87 -19.24 1.89
N PRO A 42 -7.33 -19.98 0.91
CA PRO A 42 -6.56 -19.43 -0.20
C PRO A 42 -7.37 -18.51 -1.14
N SER A 43 -8.70 -18.57 -1.07
CA SER A 43 -9.62 -17.67 -1.76
C SER A 43 -9.80 -16.30 -1.07
N GLY A 44 -9.27 -16.14 0.16
CA GLY A 44 -9.53 -14.99 1.04
C GLY A 44 -10.92 -14.98 1.65
N LYS A 45 -11.76 -15.97 1.33
CA LYS A 45 -13.12 -16.13 1.84
C LYS A 45 -13.23 -17.45 2.56
N GLY A 46 -13.55 -17.41 3.85
CA GLY A 46 -13.74 -18.59 4.69
C GLY A 46 -14.51 -18.24 5.95
N SER A 47 -14.73 -19.25 6.80
CA SER A 47 -15.48 -19.12 8.04
C SER A 47 -14.60 -18.74 9.24
N TYR A 48 -13.33 -18.40 9.01
CA TYR A 48 -12.40 -17.99 10.06
C TYR A 48 -12.50 -16.48 10.27
N ASP A 49 -12.23 -16.03 11.48
CA ASP A 49 -12.06 -14.60 11.77
C ASP A 49 -10.87 -14.03 10.98
N TYR A 50 -9.81 -14.83 10.80
CA TYR A 50 -8.65 -14.52 9.96
C TYR A 50 -8.47 -15.59 8.87
N ASN A 51 -8.81 -15.22 7.63
CA ASN A 51 -8.74 -16.07 6.45
C ASN A 51 -7.38 -15.93 5.76
N VAL A 52 -6.44 -16.82 6.09
CA VAL A 52 -5.05 -16.76 5.60
C VAL A 52 -4.95 -17.19 4.14
N VAL A 53 -4.39 -16.32 3.31
CA VAL A 53 -4.20 -16.53 1.85
C VAL A 53 -2.75 -16.79 1.47
N ALA A 54 -1.78 -16.36 2.29
CA ALA A 54 -0.37 -16.62 2.04
C ALA A 54 0.43 -16.65 3.35
N LEU A 55 1.48 -17.48 3.37
CA LEU A 55 2.39 -17.65 4.49
C LEU A 55 3.84 -17.58 4.01
N TYR A 56 4.68 -16.91 4.78
CA TYR A 56 6.12 -16.78 4.51
C TYR A 56 6.90 -16.93 5.81
N ASN A 57 7.86 -17.84 5.85
CA ASN A 57 8.71 -18.05 7.01
C ASN A 57 10.16 -17.65 6.72
N TYR A 58 10.81 -17.00 7.68
CA TYR A 58 12.25 -16.81 7.72
C TYR A 58 12.79 -17.33 9.04
N ASP A 59 13.58 -18.40 8.96
CA ASP A 59 14.33 -18.91 10.10
C ASP A 59 15.63 -18.11 10.25
N ARG A 60 15.85 -17.52 11.43
CA ARG A 60 17.07 -16.74 11.66
C ARG A 60 18.28 -17.69 11.75
N PRO A 61 19.43 -17.33 11.17
CA PRO A 61 20.65 -18.11 11.30
C PRO A 61 21.11 -18.19 12.77
N GLY A 62 21.77 -19.28 13.14
CA GLY A 62 22.25 -19.56 14.51
C GLY A 62 21.56 -20.76 15.15
N ASN A 63 21.76 -20.97 16.47
CA ASN A 63 21.22 -22.14 17.18
C ASN A 63 19.90 -21.87 17.93
N ALA A 64 19.55 -20.59 18.15
CA ALA A 64 18.29 -20.23 18.80
C ALA A 64 17.11 -20.56 17.87
N ALA A 65 16.00 -21.02 18.45
CA ALA A 65 14.73 -21.30 17.76
C ALA A 65 13.97 -20.01 17.41
N THR A 66 14.66 -19.07 16.76
CA THR A 66 14.11 -17.77 16.37
C THR A 66 13.73 -17.78 14.89
N HIS A 67 12.53 -17.27 14.61
CA HIS A 67 11.98 -17.16 13.27
C HIS A 67 11.14 -15.88 13.14
N ILE A 68 10.74 -15.58 11.92
CA ILE A 68 9.73 -14.57 11.59
C ILE A 68 8.78 -15.23 10.59
N THR A 69 7.56 -15.51 11.03
CA THR A 69 6.51 -16.00 10.14
C THR A 69 5.54 -14.86 9.86
N TYR A 70 5.26 -14.61 8.59
CA TYR A 70 4.22 -13.71 8.13
C TYR A 70 3.02 -14.50 7.63
N ALA A 71 1.83 -14.11 8.06
CA ALA A 71 0.56 -14.57 7.52
C ALA A 71 -0.18 -13.38 6.92
N PHE A 72 -0.55 -13.51 5.65
CA PHE A 72 -1.37 -12.54 4.96
C PHE A 72 -2.80 -13.07 4.94
N ALA A 73 -3.73 -12.31 5.51
CA ALA A 73 -5.08 -12.78 5.77
C ALA A 73 -6.12 -11.71 5.48
N PHE A 74 -7.38 -12.12 5.35
CA PHE A 74 -8.52 -11.21 5.38
C PHE A 74 -9.25 -11.35 6.72
N HIS A 75 -9.47 -10.24 7.40
CA HIS A 75 -10.28 -10.12 8.61
C HIS A 75 -11.47 -9.23 8.30
N ASN A 76 -12.69 -9.75 8.42
CA ASN A 76 -13.93 -9.03 8.05
C ASN A 76 -13.91 -8.43 6.62
N GLY A 77 -13.21 -9.07 5.69
CA GLY A 77 -13.07 -8.60 4.31
C GLY A 77 -11.94 -7.58 4.09
N GLU A 78 -11.26 -7.12 5.16
CA GLU A 78 -10.11 -6.21 5.06
C GLU A 78 -8.79 -6.99 5.07
N PRO A 79 -7.81 -6.61 4.23
CA PRO A 79 -6.50 -7.25 4.21
C PRO A 79 -5.69 -6.88 5.45
N VAL A 80 -5.20 -7.87 6.17
CA VAL A 80 -4.32 -7.74 7.34
C VAL A 80 -3.06 -8.60 7.17
N ALA A 81 -1.91 -8.00 7.43
CA ALA A 81 -0.64 -8.73 7.52
C ALA A 81 -0.30 -8.98 8.99
N LEU A 82 -0.22 -10.24 9.37
CA LEU A 82 0.13 -10.70 10.71
C LEU A 82 1.58 -11.19 10.74
N VAL A 83 2.21 -11.08 11.90
CA VAL A 83 3.55 -11.59 12.18
C VAL A 83 3.57 -12.38 13.47
N GLU A 84 4.35 -13.45 13.47
CA GLU A 84 4.58 -14.35 14.61
C GLU A 84 6.09 -14.58 14.75
N GLN A 85 6.62 -14.35 15.95
CA GLN A 85 8.06 -14.35 16.27
C GLN A 85 8.35 -14.98 17.64
N SER A 86 7.36 -15.61 18.27
CA SER A 86 7.51 -16.24 19.59
C SER A 86 8.49 -17.40 19.49
N THR A 87 9.40 -17.49 20.46
CA THR A 87 10.37 -18.58 20.52
C THR A 87 9.90 -19.75 21.37
N ASN A 88 8.96 -19.50 22.31
CA ASN A 88 8.43 -20.45 23.27
C ASN A 88 6.96 -20.12 23.61
N GLY A 89 6.22 -21.11 24.13
CA GLY A 89 4.81 -20.96 24.52
C GLY A 89 3.85 -21.05 23.33
N THR A 90 2.58 -20.73 23.57
CA THR A 90 1.56 -20.68 22.51
C THR A 90 1.89 -19.57 21.52
N PRO A 91 2.07 -19.85 20.22
CA PRO A 91 2.33 -18.83 19.22
C PRO A 91 1.19 -17.83 19.13
N ASN A 92 1.53 -16.55 19.06
CA ASN A 92 0.58 -15.44 19.04
C ASN A 92 0.85 -14.55 17.83
N TRP A 93 -0.09 -14.52 16.90
CA TRP A 93 -0.06 -13.64 15.75
C TRP A 93 -0.45 -12.24 16.15
N THR A 94 0.27 -11.25 15.65
CA THR A 94 -0.06 -9.84 15.86
C THR A 94 0.02 -9.09 14.54
N PRO A 95 -0.76 -8.02 14.34
CA PRO A 95 -0.57 -7.14 13.20
C PRO A 95 0.89 -6.71 13.10
N THR A 96 1.46 -6.83 11.90
CA THR A 96 2.86 -6.47 11.74
C THR A 96 3.06 -4.98 11.93
N LYS A 97 4.12 -4.63 12.68
CA LYS A 97 4.60 -3.24 12.77
C LYS A 97 5.39 -2.82 11.53
N ASN A 98 5.67 -3.74 10.60
CA ASN A 98 6.32 -3.42 9.34
C ASN A 98 5.29 -2.84 8.36
N THR A 99 5.28 -1.51 8.28
CA THR A 99 4.35 -0.74 7.44
C THR A 99 4.48 -1.06 5.95
N ASP A 100 5.67 -1.45 5.49
CA ASP A 100 5.88 -1.84 4.09
C ASP A 100 5.16 -3.16 3.78
N VAL A 101 5.24 -4.12 4.70
CA VAL A 101 4.61 -5.44 4.53
C VAL A 101 3.09 -5.32 4.58
N SER A 102 2.55 -4.58 5.55
CA SER A 102 1.10 -4.39 5.67
C SER A 102 0.53 -3.57 4.51
N SER A 103 1.17 -2.47 4.12
CA SER A 103 0.68 -1.62 3.04
C SER A 103 0.79 -2.28 1.66
N ASN A 104 1.87 -3.00 1.37
CA ASN A 104 2.01 -3.70 0.09
C ASN A 104 1.02 -4.85 -0.04
N PHE A 105 0.74 -5.59 1.03
CA PHE A 105 -0.30 -6.61 1.00
C PHE A 105 -1.69 -6.00 0.79
N ALA A 106 -2.04 -4.93 1.50
CA ALA A 106 -3.30 -4.23 1.29
C ALA A 106 -3.44 -3.76 -0.17
N LYS A 107 -2.37 -3.25 -0.78
CA LYS A 107 -2.33 -2.90 -2.21
C LYS A 107 -2.60 -4.10 -3.11
N ILE A 108 -1.91 -5.22 -2.90
CA ILE A 108 -2.11 -6.44 -3.72
C ILE A 108 -3.53 -6.99 -3.55
N ALA A 109 -4.02 -7.08 -2.31
CA ALA A 109 -5.34 -7.60 -1.97
C ALA A 109 -6.49 -6.76 -2.54
N ASN A 110 -6.32 -5.44 -2.59
CA ASN A 110 -7.29 -4.51 -3.16
C ASN A 110 -7.16 -4.37 -4.69
N GLY A 111 -6.25 -5.12 -5.34
CA GLY A 111 -6.07 -5.10 -6.79
C GLY A 111 -5.12 -4.02 -7.32
N ASN A 112 -4.39 -3.32 -6.44
CA ASN A 112 -3.41 -2.28 -6.76
C ASN A 112 -1.96 -2.82 -6.79
N GLY A 113 -1.78 -4.15 -6.74
CA GLY A 113 -0.49 -4.81 -6.95
C GLY A 113 -0.30 -5.15 -8.42
N SER A 114 0.76 -4.64 -9.04
CA SER A 114 1.07 -4.78 -10.47
C SER A 114 0.99 -6.22 -10.98
N ALA A 115 -0.11 -6.56 -11.64
CA ALA A 115 -0.18 -7.58 -12.68
C ALA A 115 -0.95 -7.01 -13.87
N LYS A 116 -0.29 -7.03 -15.03
CA LYS A 116 -0.75 -6.47 -16.30
C LYS A 116 -1.99 -7.24 -16.82
N GLN A 117 -3.04 -6.48 -17.14
CA GLN A 117 -4.11 -6.74 -18.13
C GLN A 117 -5.16 -7.85 -17.88
N SER A 118 -6.35 -7.45 -17.40
CA SER A 118 -7.60 -7.45 -18.20
C SER A 118 -8.81 -6.92 -17.41
N SER A 119 -9.65 -6.16 -18.11
CA SER A 119 -10.97 -5.60 -17.79
C SER A 119 -11.94 -6.61 -17.14
N THR A 120 -12.96 -6.25 -16.33
CA THR A 120 -14.04 -5.29 -16.63
C THR A 120 -14.93 -5.06 -15.38
N THR A 121 -15.41 -3.81 -15.25
CA THR A 121 -16.72 -3.35 -14.69
C THR A 121 -17.04 -3.41 -13.19
N LYS A 122 -17.05 -2.17 -12.64
CA LYS A 122 -18.14 -1.46 -11.94
C LYS A 122 -18.76 -2.10 -10.70
N LYS A 123 -18.77 -1.33 -9.62
CA LYS A 123 -20.00 -0.88 -8.97
C LYS A 123 -19.78 0.46 -8.28
N ASP A 124 -20.55 1.43 -8.73
CA ASP A 124 -20.90 2.63 -8.00
C ASP A 124 -21.38 2.25 -6.60
N ASP A 125 -20.90 2.94 -5.57
CA ASP A 125 -21.75 3.22 -4.42
C ASP A 125 -21.44 4.59 -3.82
N ASP A 126 -22.53 5.31 -3.59
CA ASP A 126 -22.68 6.70 -3.27
C ASP A 126 -22.56 6.88 -1.76
N SER A 127 -21.63 7.72 -1.29
CA SER A 127 -21.83 8.45 -0.03
C SER A 127 -20.87 9.63 0.09
N SER A 128 -21.48 10.80 -0.05
CA SER A 128 -20.95 12.13 0.24
C SER A 128 -20.38 12.22 1.65
N SER A 129 -19.09 11.97 1.78
CA SER A 129 -18.26 12.55 2.83
C SER A 129 -17.23 13.44 2.15
N THR A 130 -16.92 14.59 2.75
CA THR A 130 -15.76 15.43 2.43
C THR A 130 -14.49 14.67 2.82
N ALA A 131 -14.31 13.48 2.25
CA ALA A 131 -13.14 12.66 2.42
C ALA A 131 -11.98 13.41 1.78
N GLU A 132 -10.95 13.65 2.60
CA GLU A 132 -9.70 14.21 2.13
C GLU A 132 -9.19 13.37 0.96
N LEU A 133 -8.71 14.04 -0.09
CA LEU A 133 -8.19 13.37 -1.26
C LEU A 133 -6.96 12.57 -0.81
N SER A 134 -6.94 11.26 -1.05
CA SER A 134 -5.74 10.46 -0.79
C SER A 134 -4.63 10.82 -1.78
N PHE A 135 -3.37 10.56 -1.43
CA PHE A 135 -2.23 10.70 -2.35
C PHE A 135 -2.47 9.90 -3.64
N GLU A 136 -3.01 8.69 -3.53
CA GLU A 136 -3.33 7.83 -4.67
C GLU A 136 -4.43 8.41 -5.56
N ASP A 137 -5.51 8.95 -4.97
CA ASP A 137 -6.56 9.62 -5.73
C ASP A 137 -6.03 10.88 -6.42
N ALA A 138 -5.22 11.66 -5.73
CA ALA A 138 -4.56 12.85 -6.25
C ALA A 138 -3.66 12.52 -7.45
N ALA A 139 -2.80 11.50 -7.31
CA ALA A 139 -1.94 11.02 -8.38
C ALA A 139 -2.72 10.48 -9.58
N ALA A 140 -3.81 9.73 -9.35
CA ALA A 140 -4.66 9.23 -10.41
C ALA A 140 -5.36 10.36 -11.18
N LEU A 141 -5.79 11.40 -10.46
CA LEU A 141 -6.36 12.60 -11.07
C LEU A 141 -5.34 13.36 -11.92
N ILE A 142 -4.09 13.49 -11.46
CA ILE A 142 -2.98 14.07 -12.24
C ILE A 142 -2.71 13.24 -13.51
N GLN A 143 -2.62 11.92 -13.41
CA GLN A 143 -2.45 11.07 -14.60
C GLN A 143 -3.63 11.20 -15.57
N LYS A 144 -4.86 11.26 -15.05
CA LYS A 144 -6.09 11.48 -15.85
C LYS A 144 -6.13 12.86 -16.51
N GLY A 145 -5.48 13.85 -15.91
CA GLY A 145 -5.33 15.21 -16.44
C GLY A 145 -4.32 15.30 -17.59
N GLY A 146 -3.62 14.22 -17.93
CA GLY A 146 -2.68 14.18 -19.04
C GLY A 146 -1.32 14.83 -18.72
N PHE A 147 -0.99 15.03 -17.44
CA PHE A 147 0.32 15.51 -17.02
C PHE A 147 1.35 14.36 -17.16
N THR A 148 1.91 14.20 -18.35
CA THR A 148 2.79 13.07 -18.69
C THR A 148 4.15 13.09 -17.98
N ASP A 149 4.59 14.25 -17.51
CA ASP A 149 5.85 14.40 -16.76
C ASP A 149 5.70 14.00 -15.28
N PHE A 150 4.45 13.77 -14.83
CA PHE A 150 4.19 13.26 -13.49
C PHE A 150 4.76 11.84 -13.33
N ASN A 151 5.83 11.74 -12.54
CA ASN A 151 6.41 10.46 -12.17
C ASN A 151 5.86 10.01 -10.80
N TYR A 152 4.95 9.03 -10.84
CA TYR A 152 4.35 8.45 -9.64
C TYR A 152 5.39 7.85 -8.67
N ASP A 153 6.43 7.20 -9.18
CA ASP A 153 7.44 6.55 -8.34
C ASP A 153 8.34 7.57 -7.64
N SER A 154 8.69 8.67 -8.33
CA SER A 154 9.38 9.81 -7.72
C SER A 154 8.48 10.52 -6.70
N ALA A 155 7.21 10.74 -7.03
CA ALA A 155 6.23 11.32 -6.13
C ALA A 155 6.07 10.46 -4.86
N LYS A 156 6.06 9.13 -4.99
CA LYS A 156 5.88 8.19 -3.87
C LYS A 156 7.10 8.07 -2.95
N THR A 157 8.30 8.28 -3.49
CA THR A 157 9.56 8.15 -2.73
C THR A 157 10.01 9.48 -2.13
N MET A 158 9.65 10.60 -2.75
CA MET A 158 10.01 11.96 -2.35
C MET A 158 8.75 12.82 -2.30
N HIS A 159 7.80 12.50 -1.41
CA HIS A 159 6.56 13.26 -1.23
C HIS A 159 6.67 14.34 -0.15
N ASP A 160 7.88 14.71 0.29
CA ASP A 160 8.04 15.70 1.36
C ASP A 160 7.42 17.04 0.94
N GLY A 161 6.45 17.51 1.73
CA GLY A 161 5.58 18.65 1.41
C GLY A 161 4.27 18.35 0.66
N SER A 162 4.01 17.10 0.23
CA SER A 162 2.70 16.69 -0.30
C SER A 162 1.70 16.47 0.82
N HIS A 163 0.50 17.06 0.71
CA HIS A 163 -0.51 16.99 1.76
C HIS A 163 -1.93 17.22 1.22
N PRO A 164 -2.95 16.62 1.85
CA PRO A 164 -4.33 16.98 1.57
C PRO A 164 -4.60 18.43 1.97
N THR A 165 -5.51 19.08 1.25
CA THR A 165 -5.99 20.42 1.62
C THR A 165 -7.31 20.32 2.36
N SER A 166 -7.57 21.25 3.28
CA SER A 166 -8.79 21.31 4.09
C SER A 166 -10.09 21.38 3.26
N ASN A 167 -9.98 21.74 1.97
CA ASN A 167 -11.12 21.89 1.06
C ASN A 167 -11.39 20.60 0.25
N GLY A 168 -10.81 19.46 0.65
CA GLY A 168 -10.94 18.18 -0.03
C GLY A 168 -10.15 18.10 -1.34
N GLY A 169 -9.11 18.92 -1.46
CA GLY A 169 -8.11 18.88 -2.53
C GLY A 169 -6.80 18.26 -2.06
N TYR A 170 -5.74 18.41 -2.85
CA TYR A 170 -4.43 17.85 -2.54
C TYR A 170 -3.31 18.69 -3.18
N VAL A 171 -2.21 18.88 -2.48
CA VAL A 171 -0.97 19.41 -3.04
C VAL A 171 0.01 18.25 -3.18
N MET A 172 0.44 17.97 -4.40
CA MET A 172 1.41 16.94 -4.71
C MET A 172 2.70 17.57 -5.22
N ILE A 173 3.80 17.28 -4.54
CA ILE A 173 5.13 17.74 -4.91
C ILE A 173 5.91 16.53 -5.43
N THR A 174 6.54 16.70 -6.59
CA THR A 174 7.41 15.69 -7.19
C THR A 174 8.76 16.30 -7.52
N TYR A 175 9.80 15.48 -7.58
CA TYR A 175 11.17 15.94 -7.79
C TYR A 175 11.76 15.26 -9.04
N PRO A 176 11.48 15.78 -10.25
CA PRO A 176 12.09 15.25 -11.47
C PRO A 176 13.60 15.58 -11.51
N GLY A 177 14.43 14.54 -11.45
CA GLY A 177 15.88 14.69 -11.51
C GLY A 177 16.50 15.35 -10.26
N ALA A 178 17.78 15.71 -10.35
CA ALA A 178 18.57 16.11 -9.17
C ALA A 178 18.24 17.49 -8.59
N LYS A 179 17.58 18.37 -9.38
CA LYS A 179 17.27 19.77 -8.99
C LYS A 179 15.88 20.24 -9.42
N GLY A 180 15.09 19.40 -10.10
CA GLY A 180 13.74 19.76 -10.53
C GLY A 180 12.74 19.54 -9.41
N GLN A 181 11.70 20.37 -9.38
CA GLN A 181 10.53 20.18 -8.54
C GLN A 181 9.29 20.58 -9.35
N ASP A 182 8.28 19.72 -9.32
CA ASP A 182 6.96 20.02 -9.89
C ASP A 182 5.94 20.04 -8.77
N GLN A 183 5.03 21.02 -8.80
CA GLN A 183 3.93 21.13 -7.87
C GLN A 183 2.60 21.01 -8.60
N PHE A 184 1.81 20.02 -8.23
CA PHE A 184 0.46 19.81 -8.69
C PHE A 184 -0.52 20.19 -7.58
N THR A 185 -1.35 21.19 -7.82
CA THR A 185 -2.40 21.63 -6.90
C THR A 185 -3.74 21.15 -7.42
N ILE A 186 -4.37 20.23 -6.70
CA ILE A 186 -5.66 19.65 -7.04
C ILE A 186 -6.72 20.31 -6.16
N THR A 187 -7.64 21.02 -6.79
CA THR A 187 -8.74 21.74 -6.13
C THR A 187 -10.05 21.09 -6.50
N ARG A 188 -10.86 20.73 -5.51
CA ARG A 188 -12.21 20.22 -5.76
C ARG A 188 -13.12 21.35 -6.24
N THR A 189 -13.71 21.21 -7.42
CA THR A 189 -14.63 22.20 -8.02
C THR A 189 -16.09 21.75 -8.00
N GLY A 190 -16.36 20.47 -7.72
CA GLY A 190 -17.73 19.94 -7.61
C GLY A 190 -17.80 18.49 -7.12
N LYS A 191 -18.99 17.86 -7.19
CA LYS A 191 -19.14 16.42 -6.89
C LYS A 191 -18.30 15.64 -7.89
N ASN A 192 -17.25 14.99 -7.38
CA ASN A 192 -16.23 14.27 -8.14
C ASN A 192 -15.53 15.11 -9.22
N LYS A 193 -15.60 16.44 -9.19
CA LYS A 193 -14.91 17.30 -10.16
C LYS A 193 -13.74 18.01 -9.50
N TYR A 194 -12.60 17.98 -10.17
CA TYR A 194 -11.35 18.52 -9.69
C TYR A 194 -10.66 19.32 -10.79
N HIS A 195 -10.14 20.46 -10.41
CA HIS A 195 -9.24 21.27 -11.22
C HIS A 195 -7.82 21.02 -10.76
N ILE A 196 -6.90 20.79 -11.70
CA ILE A 196 -5.49 20.55 -11.41
C ILE A 196 -4.70 21.69 -12.03
N GLU A 197 -3.85 22.32 -11.24
CA GLU A 197 -2.82 23.24 -11.72
C GLU A 197 -1.44 22.62 -11.52
N ALA A 198 -0.59 22.67 -12.53
CA ALA A 198 0.80 22.22 -12.44
C ALA A 198 1.76 23.42 -12.59
N LYS A 199 2.79 23.44 -11.76
CA LYS A 199 3.92 24.35 -11.86
C LYS A 199 5.22 23.56 -11.86
N TYR A 200 5.96 23.67 -12.95
CA TYR A 200 7.25 23.05 -13.17
C TYR A 200 8.36 24.04 -12.79
N GLY A 201 9.38 23.56 -12.08
CA GLY A 201 10.41 24.45 -11.56
C GLY A 201 11.64 23.74 -11.02
N THR A 202 12.44 24.51 -10.29
CA THR A 202 13.68 24.03 -9.70
C THR A 202 13.82 24.48 -8.25
N LEU A 203 14.59 23.69 -7.49
CA LEU A 203 15.07 24.04 -6.15
C LEU A 203 16.48 24.62 -6.16
N GLU A 204 17.01 24.98 -7.32
CA GLU A 204 18.31 25.63 -7.44
C GLU A 204 18.31 26.97 -6.68
N GLY A 205 19.02 26.98 -5.54
CA GLY A 205 19.05 28.11 -4.59
C GLY A 205 18.30 27.89 -3.28
N GLY A 206 17.74 26.69 -3.04
CA GLY A 206 17.13 26.30 -1.77
C GLY A 206 15.65 26.66 -1.60
N SER A 207 15.05 27.30 -2.60
CA SER A 207 13.61 27.57 -2.67
C SER A 207 13.06 27.26 -4.05
N PHE A 208 11.77 26.89 -4.12
CA PHE A 208 11.11 26.59 -5.38
C PHE A 208 11.03 27.84 -6.27
N LYS A 209 11.55 27.73 -7.49
CA LYS A 209 11.38 28.71 -8.56
C LYS A 209 10.72 28.05 -9.76
N ALA A 210 9.54 28.51 -10.12
CA ALA A 210 8.89 28.09 -11.36
C ALA A 210 9.70 28.56 -12.57
N PHE A 211 9.76 27.76 -13.62
CA PHE A 211 10.36 28.15 -14.89
C PHE A 211 9.49 29.21 -15.59
N ASP A 212 10.09 30.15 -16.32
CA ASP A 212 9.33 31.19 -17.04
C ASP A 212 8.48 30.58 -18.17
N ASP A 213 9.02 29.56 -18.85
CA ASP A 213 8.29 28.77 -19.83
C ASP A 213 7.89 27.42 -19.26
N GLN A 214 6.59 27.23 -19.07
CA GLN A 214 5.99 25.99 -18.56
C GLN A 214 5.59 25.02 -19.68
N SER A 215 5.44 25.53 -20.92
CA SER A 215 4.84 24.79 -22.04
C SER A 215 5.67 23.60 -22.51
N THR A 216 6.98 23.67 -22.25
CA THR A 216 7.94 22.62 -22.62
C THR A 216 7.85 21.38 -21.71
N TYR A 217 7.23 21.50 -20.53
CA TYR A 217 7.20 20.45 -19.50
C TYR A 217 5.87 19.70 -19.43
N GLY A 218 4.81 20.25 -20.05
CA GLY A 218 3.51 19.59 -20.14
C GLY A 218 2.34 20.56 -19.97
N PRO A 219 1.11 20.03 -19.84
CA PRO A 219 -0.03 20.87 -19.51
C PRO A 219 0.19 21.54 -18.14
N THR A 220 -0.28 22.78 -18.00
CA THR A 220 -0.23 23.54 -16.74
C THR A 220 -1.56 23.55 -16.00
N SER A 221 -2.63 23.09 -16.65
CA SER A 221 -3.95 23.00 -16.07
C SER A 221 -4.80 21.92 -16.73
N ALA A 222 -5.63 21.23 -15.95
CA ALA A 222 -6.61 20.28 -16.46
C ALA A 222 -7.83 20.17 -15.52
N ASP A 223 -9.02 20.06 -16.12
CA ASP A 223 -10.23 19.67 -15.39
C ASP A 223 -10.47 18.16 -15.53
N VAL A 224 -10.61 17.49 -14.39
CA VAL A 224 -10.79 16.04 -14.33
C VAL A 224 -11.96 15.69 -13.43
N THR A 225 -12.61 14.57 -13.72
CA THR A 225 -13.66 14.00 -12.88
C THR A 225 -13.16 12.70 -12.28
N LYS A 226 -13.37 12.47 -10.98
CA LYS A 226 -13.09 11.20 -10.30
C LYS A 226 -14.11 10.14 -10.73
#